data_AF-A0A2W5ZG96-F1
#
_entry.id   AF-A0A2W5ZG96-F1
#
_cell.length_a   1.000
_cell.length_b   1.000
_cell.length_c   1.000
_cell.angle_alpha   90.00
_cell.angle_beta   90.00
_cell.angle_gamma   90.00
#
_symmetry.space_group_name_H-M   'P 1'
#
loop_
_entity.id
_entity.type
_entity.pdbx_description
1 polymer ?
#
loop_
_entity_poly.entity_id
_entity_poly.type
_entity_poly.pdbx_seq_one_letter_code
_entity_poly.pdbx_strand_id
1 'polypeptide(L)' 'MALSNYPPGVTGFEYEIAGPDFECPDEQYCERCGSDQKGIVAGYRGDQWFTCDRCDEVTDLFEERF' A
#
# COMPACT_ATOMS: atom_id res chain seq x y z
N MET A 1 -36.95 -9.51 -9.68
CA MET A 1 -36.21 -10.47 -8.84
C MET A 1 -34.77 -10.47 -9.34
N ALA A 2 -33.82 -9.98 -8.56
CA ALA A 2 -32.42 -9.94 -8.96
C ALA A 2 -31.87 -11.37 -8.91
N LEU A 3 -31.64 -11.99 -10.09
CA LEU A 3 -30.87 -13.22 -10.18
C LEU A 3 -29.41 -12.85 -9.99
N SER A 4 -28.94 -12.92 -8.74
CA SER A 4 -27.50 -12.96 -8.46
C SER A 4 -26.95 -14.21 -9.15
N ASN A 5 -26.17 -14.05 -10.22
CA ASN A 5 -25.65 -15.15 -11.07
C ASN A 5 -24.46 -15.89 -10.41
N TYR A 6 -24.42 -15.90 -9.08
CA TYR A 6 -23.32 -16.50 -8.34
C TYR A 6 -23.62 -17.98 -8.04
N PRO A 7 -22.65 -18.88 -8.23
CA PRO A 7 -22.80 -20.28 -7.86
C PRO A 7 -23.07 -20.43 -6.35
N PRO A 8 -23.73 -21.51 -5.92
CA PRO A 8 -24.07 -21.73 -4.51
C PRO A 8 -22.80 -21.71 -3.65
N GLY A 9 -22.81 -20.85 -2.61
CA GLY A 9 -21.67 -20.64 -1.72
C GLY A 9 -20.79 -19.43 -2.06
N VAL A 10 -21.02 -18.78 -3.21
CA VAL A 10 -20.37 -17.52 -3.58
C VAL A 10 -21.32 -16.37 -3.30
N THR A 11 -20.88 -15.44 -2.47
CA THR A 11 -21.71 -14.34 -1.95
C THR A 11 -21.45 -13.01 -2.66
N GLY A 12 -20.46 -12.96 -3.57
CA GLY A 12 -20.02 -11.73 -4.22
C GLY A 12 -19.31 -10.74 -3.28
N PHE A 13 -18.97 -11.16 -2.05
CA PHE A 13 -18.20 -10.38 -1.08
C PHE A 13 -16.70 -10.58 -1.24
N GLU A 14 -16.22 -10.66 -2.48
CA GLU A 14 -14.78 -10.68 -2.74
C GLU A 14 -14.23 -9.29 -2.45
N TYR A 15 -13.44 -9.16 -1.39
CA TYR A 15 -12.65 -7.95 -1.15
C TYR A 15 -11.57 -7.86 -2.22
N GLU A 16 -11.33 -6.66 -2.72
CA GLU A 16 -10.20 -6.39 -3.60
C GLU A 16 -8.91 -6.70 -2.84
N ILE A 17 -8.26 -7.82 -3.16
CA ILE A 17 -6.89 -8.11 -2.73
C ILE A 17 -5.98 -7.37 -3.72
N ALA A 18 -5.91 -6.05 -3.58
CA ALA A 18 -4.97 -5.24 -4.35
C ALA A 18 -3.68 -5.07 -3.56
N GLY A 19 -2.58 -5.55 -4.15
CA GLY A 19 -1.25 -5.07 -3.79
C GLY A 19 -1.01 -3.67 -4.35
N PRO A 20 0.15 -3.07 -4.06
CA PRO A 20 0.53 -1.78 -4.63
C PRO A 20 0.56 -1.83 -6.17
N ASP A 21 0.18 -0.72 -6.79
CA ASP A 21 0.29 -0.50 -8.24
C ASP A 21 1.75 -0.36 -8.69
N PHE A 22 2.63 0.09 -7.78
CA PHE A 22 4.07 0.14 -7.99
C PHE A 22 4.84 -0.05 -6.68
N GLU A 23 6.07 -0.54 -6.81
CA GLU A 23 7.05 -0.66 -5.73
C GLU A 23 8.41 -0.24 -6.27
N CYS A 24 9.08 0.71 -5.62
CA CYS A 24 10.38 1.20 -6.01
C CYS A 24 11.30 1.24 -4.79
N PRO A 25 12.52 0.67 -4.87
CA PRO A 25 13.51 0.86 -3.81
C PRO A 25 13.95 2.32 -3.78
N ASP A 26 13.90 2.93 -2.59
CA ASP A 26 14.25 4.33 -2.37
C ASP A 26 14.88 4.54 -0.99
N GLU A 27 15.35 5.75 -0.70
CA GLU A 27 15.97 6.11 0.59
C GLU A 27 15.21 7.29 1.20
N GLN A 28 14.52 7.03 2.31
CA GLN A 28 13.69 8.02 3.00
C GLN A 28 14.03 8.12 4.48
N TYR A 29 13.78 9.29 5.07
CA TYR A 29 13.96 9.49 6.50
C TYR A 29 12.97 8.65 7.30
N CYS A 30 13.49 7.80 8.20
CA CYS A 30 12.68 6.99 9.09
C CYS A 30 12.72 7.58 10.51
N GLU A 31 11.60 8.11 11.00
CA GLU A 31 11.51 8.73 12.33
C GLU A 31 11.85 7.76 13.46
N ARG A 32 11.49 6.47 13.30
CA ARG A 32 11.78 5.43 14.30
C ARG A 32 13.26 5.09 14.38
N CYS A 33 13.97 5.12 13.26
CA CYS A 33 15.42 4.88 13.20
C CYS A 33 16.22 6.16 13.48
N GLY A 34 15.61 7.34 13.31
CA GLY A 34 16.23 8.64 13.49
C GLY A 34 17.26 8.99 12.40
N SER A 35 17.19 8.37 11.23
CA SER A 35 18.10 8.61 10.10
C SER A 35 17.43 8.23 8.78
N ASP A 36 18.06 8.62 7.66
CA ASP A 36 17.74 8.08 6.35
C ASP A 36 17.95 6.56 6.34
N GLN A 37 16.98 5.86 5.78
CA GLN A 37 16.95 4.41 5.68
C GLN A 37 16.57 4.02 4.25
N LYS A 38 17.14 2.91 3.79
CA LYS A 38 16.70 2.27 2.56
C LYS A 38 15.40 1.53 2.81
N GLY A 39 14.57 1.45 1.79
CA GLY A 39 13.30 0.78 1.89
C GLY A 39 12.59 0.71 0.55
N ILE A 40 11.29 0.44 0.61
CA ILE A 40 10.44 0.38 -0.57
C ILE A 40 9.41 1.50 -0.45
N VAL A 41 9.38 2.38 -1.44
CA VAL A 41 8.22 3.24 -1.69
C VAL A 41 7.24 2.45 -2.54
N ALA A 42 6.05 2.28 -2.01
CA ALA A 42 4.96 1.62 -2.70
C ALA A 42 3.78 2.60 -2.81
N GLY A 43 2.93 2.39 -3.80
CA GLY A 43 1.73 3.20 -3.93
C GLY A 43 0.58 2.47 -4.58
N TYR A 44 -0.63 2.91 -4.25
CA TYR A 44 -1.87 2.33 -4.74
C TYR A 44 -2.93 3.42 -4.87
N ARG A 45 -3.58 3.51 -6.03
CA ARG A 45 -4.66 4.48 -6.31
C ARG A 45 -4.34 5.95 -5.98
N GLY A 46 -3.05 6.32 -6.02
CA GLY A 46 -2.59 7.69 -5.76
C GLY A 46 -2.12 7.94 -4.32
N ASP A 47 -2.33 6.99 -3.42
CA ASP A 47 -1.66 6.97 -2.11
C ASP A 47 -0.25 6.39 -2.27
N GLN A 48 0.70 6.89 -1.48
CA GLN A 48 2.07 6.42 -1.45
C GLN A 48 2.52 6.23 0.00
N TRP A 49 3.35 5.23 0.26
CA TRP A 49 3.95 5.00 1.55
C TRP A 49 5.36 4.45 1.39
N PHE A 50 6.22 4.74 2.36
CA PHE A 50 7.56 4.18 2.48
C PHE A 50 7.59 3.11 3.56
N THR A 51 8.22 1.98 3.26
CA THR A 51 8.47 0.89 4.22
C THR A 51 9.97 0.78 4.49
N CYS A 52 10.38 1.00 5.73
CA CYS A 52 11.78 0.96 6.15
C CYS A 52 12.32 -0.47 6.26
N ASP A 53 13.36 -0.82 5.49
CA ASP A 53 13.95 -2.18 5.49
C ASP A 53 14.56 -2.57 6.85
N ARG A 54 14.97 -1.58 7.65
CA ARG A 54 15.63 -1.82 8.94
C ARG A 54 14.68 -2.14 10.09
N CYS A 55 13.52 -1.46 10.14
CA CYS A 55 12.63 -1.53 11.30
C CYS A 55 11.16 -1.81 10.95
N ASP A 56 10.88 -2.00 9.65
CA ASP A 56 9.56 -2.30 9.09
C ASP A 56 8.50 -1.21 9.39
N GLU A 57 8.95 -0.02 9.79
CA GLU A 57 8.05 1.11 9.98
C GLU A 57 7.53 1.59 8.63
N VAL A 58 6.21 1.82 8.57
CA VAL A 58 5.52 2.33 7.40
C VAL A 58 5.19 3.80 7.63
N THR A 59 5.50 4.64 6.66
CA THR A 59 5.23 6.09 6.72
C THR A 59 4.51 6.52 5.46
N ASP A 60 3.34 7.12 5.62
CA ASP A 60 2.57 7.69 4.51
C ASP A 60 3.33 8.86 3.87
N LEU A 61 3.52 8.79 2.56
CA LEU A 61 4.13 9.83 1.75
C LEU A 61 3.01 10.61 1.07
N PHE A 62 2.47 11.61 1.75
CA PHE A 62 1.48 12.50 1.13
C PHE A 62 2.20 13.40 0.11
N GLU A 63 1.93 13.23 -1.18
CA GLU A 63 2.30 14.25 -2.17
C GLU A 63 1.43 15.48 -1.92
N GLU A 64 1.96 16.50 -1.23
CA GLU A 64 1.38 17.84 -1.19
C GLU A 64 1.35 18.41 -2.61
N ARG A 65 0.29 18.09 -3.35
CA ARG A 65 0.00 18.67 -4.67
C ARG A 65 -0.34 20.15 -4.47
N PHE A 66 0.70 20.98 -4.54
CA PHE A 66 0.61 22.45 -4.55
C PHE A 66 -0.19 22.97 -5.75
#